data_AF-A0A0L8FQL9-F1
#
_entry.id   AF-A0A0L8FQL9-F1
#
_cell.length_a   1.000
_cell.length_b   1.000
_cell.length_c   1.000
_cell.angle_alpha   90.00
_cell.angle_beta   90.00
_cell.angle_gamma   90.00
#
_symmetry.space_group_name_H-M   'P 1'
#
loop_
_entity.id
_entity.type
_entity.pdbx_description
1 polymer ?
#
loop_
_entity_poly.entity_id
_entity_poly.type
_entity_poly.pdbx_seq_one_letter_code
_entity_poly.pdbx_strand_id
1 'polypeptide(L)'
;TYVFPGFQKHQMTSLPYNIQPKEMLKKALHAHYSKIGSLQRPTFEKILYSKRCQDILQDIFWYLFLTNFQPDLSVQQKLFHRVAVNYVNLIHLARREKYFADTLFKELPKLMSLAVYGTFHHSFPDSHCQFDNVFKQSVIELIWLWMTGKNNMHSVALRVDSLDISGHTVFEICCRIQDINNDYCHHFNACFSILAWGNSLCSLLLVLVI
;
A
#
# COMPACT_ATOMS: atom_id res chain seq x y z
N THR A 1 2.60 1.55 -23.16
CA THR A 1 1.61 1.99 -22.16
C THR A 1 0.65 0.85 -21.88
N TYR A 2 0.50 0.43 -20.62
CA TYR A 2 -0.46 -0.61 -20.24
C TYR A 2 -1.89 -0.07 -20.41
N VAL A 3 -2.84 -0.90 -20.84
CA VAL A 3 -4.24 -0.48 -21.07
C VAL A 3 -5.15 -1.16 -20.07
N PHE A 4 -6.07 -0.40 -19.48
CA PHE A 4 -7.08 -0.96 -18.58
C PHE A 4 -7.90 -2.04 -19.31
N PRO A 5 -7.95 -3.30 -18.81
CA PRO A 5 -8.60 -4.40 -19.53
C PRO A 5 -10.14 -4.30 -19.61
N GLY A 6 -10.74 -3.34 -18.90
CA GLY A 6 -12.18 -3.16 -18.82
C GLY A 6 -12.78 -3.64 -17.49
N PHE A 7 -13.95 -3.09 -17.18
CA PHE A 7 -14.72 -3.45 -15.99
C PHE A 7 -15.75 -4.51 -16.32
N GLN A 8 -15.79 -5.56 -15.51
CA GLN A 8 -16.80 -6.61 -15.58
C GLN A 8 -17.57 -6.66 -14.26
N LYS A 9 -18.90 -6.68 -14.29
CA LYS A 9 -19.72 -6.60 -13.06
C LYS A 9 -19.50 -7.78 -12.10
N HIS A 10 -19.35 -8.99 -12.64
CA HIS A 10 -19.35 -10.24 -11.86
C HIS A 10 -17.95 -10.86 -11.70
N GLN A 11 -16.92 -10.25 -12.29
CA GLN A 11 -15.55 -10.75 -12.29
C GLN A 11 -14.58 -9.62 -11.97
N MET A 12 -13.56 -9.92 -11.18
CA MET A 12 -12.52 -8.94 -10.86
C MET A 12 -11.58 -8.78 -12.04
N THR A 13 -11.24 -7.53 -12.35
CA THR A 13 -10.21 -7.22 -13.33
C THR A 13 -8.87 -7.65 -12.73
N SER A 14 -8.25 -8.69 -13.30
CA SER A 14 -6.95 -9.21 -12.86
C SER A 14 -5.91 -8.10 -12.81
N LEU A 15 -5.02 -8.12 -11.82
CA LEU A 15 -3.89 -7.20 -11.78
C LEU A 15 -2.95 -7.45 -12.98
N PRO A 16 -2.16 -6.45 -13.40
CA PRO A 16 -1.13 -6.63 -14.41
C PRO A 16 -0.22 -7.83 -14.09
N TYR A 17 0.27 -8.51 -15.13
CA TYR A 17 1.28 -9.58 -15.01
C TYR A 17 0.91 -10.71 -14.03
N ASN A 18 -0.39 -11.02 -13.87
CA ASN A 18 -0.91 -12.09 -13.01
C ASN A 18 -0.53 -11.97 -11.53
N ILE A 19 -0.28 -10.76 -11.06
CA ILE A 19 0.00 -10.49 -9.64
C ILE A 19 -1.18 -11.00 -8.80
N GLN A 20 -0.85 -11.80 -7.79
CA GLN A 20 -1.83 -12.32 -6.85
C GLN A 20 -2.06 -11.29 -5.73
N PRO A 21 -3.29 -10.76 -5.56
CA PRO A 21 -3.57 -9.75 -4.53
C PRO A 21 -3.26 -10.24 -3.11
N LYS A 22 -3.49 -11.53 -2.85
CA LYS A 22 -3.15 -12.17 -1.57
C LYS A 22 -1.66 -12.02 -1.22
N GLU A 23 -0.78 -12.14 -2.21
CA GLU A 23 0.66 -12.03 -1.98
C GLU A 23 1.06 -10.58 -1.68
N MET A 24 0.40 -9.60 -2.31
CA MET A 24 0.61 -8.18 -2.00
C MET A 24 0.15 -7.83 -0.58
N LEU A 25 -0.98 -8.40 -0.13
CA LEU A 25 -1.47 -8.24 1.25
C LEU A 25 -0.55 -8.91 2.28
N LYS A 26 0.02 -10.08 1.98
CA LYS A 26 1.03 -10.74 2.82
C LYS A 26 2.28 -9.88 2.96
N LYS A 27 2.78 -9.35 1.85
CA LYS A 27 3.95 -8.45 1.81
C LYS A 27 3.71 -7.20 2.66
N ALA A 28 2.53 -6.58 2.53
CA ALA A 28 2.14 -5.45 3.37
C ALA A 28 2.06 -5.81 4.87
N LEU A 29 1.52 -6.98 5.21
CA LEU A 29 1.46 -7.45 6.59
C LEU A 29 2.85 -7.67 7.17
N HIS A 30 3.75 -8.31 6.42
CA HIS A 30 5.13 -8.56 6.82
C HIS A 30 5.92 -7.26 7.01
N ALA A 31 5.67 -6.24 6.19
CA ALA A 31 6.30 -4.92 6.33
C ALA A 31 5.85 -4.16 7.59
N HIS A 32 4.63 -4.43 8.08
CA HIS A 32 4.01 -3.70 9.20
C HIS A 32 3.86 -4.59 10.46
N TYR A 33 4.63 -5.67 10.51
CA TYR A 33 4.43 -6.88 11.33
C TYR A 33 4.56 -6.70 12.85
N SER A 34 5.18 -5.63 13.33
CA SER A 34 5.59 -5.49 14.74
C SER A 34 4.48 -5.17 15.74
N LYS A 35 3.22 -4.97 15.31
CA LYS A 35 2.15 -4.40 16.16
C LYS A 35 0.92 -5.28 16.41
N ILE A 36 0.80 -6.45 15.77
CA ILE A 36 -0.37 -7.33 15.96
C ILE A 36 -0.01 -8.42 16.97
N GLY A 37 -0.71 -8.45 18.11
CA GLY A 37 -0.50 -9.46 19.14
C GLY A 37 -0.67 -10.89 18.62
N SER A 38 0.22 -11.80 19.02
CA SER A 38 0.32 -13.17 18.50
C SER A 38 -1.00 -13.96 18.54
N LEU A 39 -1.85 -13.73 19.54
CA LEU A 39 -3.13 -14.42 19.73
C LEU A 39 -4.21 -14.00 18.71
N GLN A 40 -4.18 -12.76 18.21
CA GLN A 40 -5.18 -12.24 17.27
C GLN A 40 -4.80 -12.48 15.80
N ARG A 41 -3.56 -12.94 15.58
CA ARG A 41 -2.95 -13.02 14.25
C ARG A 41 -3.66 -13.99 13.29
N PRO A 42 -4.06 -15.22 13.66
CA PRO A 42 -4.72 -16.11 12.73
C PRO A 42 -6.05 -15.54 12.21
N THR A 43 -6.82 -14.91 13.09
CA THR A 43 -8.08 -14.24 12.74
C THR A 43 -7.82 -13.01 11.87
N PHE A 44 -6.77 -12.23 12.17
CA PHE A 44 -6.33 -11.10 11.35
C PHE A 44 -6.01 -11.54 9.93
N GLU A 45 -5.13 -12.53 9.79
CA GLU A 45 -4.69 -13.06 8.51
C GLU A 45 -5.85 -13.67 7.73
N LYS A 46 -6.78 -14.38 8.40
CA LYS A 46 -8.00 -14.92 7.78
C LYS A 46 -8.83 -13.83 7.12
N ILE A 47 -9.01 -12.68 7.78
CA ILE A 47 -9.80 -11.57 7.22
C ILE A 47 -9.00 -10.81 6.16
N LEU A 48 -7.74 -10.49 6.44
CA LEU A 48 -6.85 -9.79 5.51
C LEU A 48 -6.70 -10.56 4.19
N TYR A 49 -6.56 -11.88 4.25
CA TYR A 49 -6.40 -12.71 3.05
C TYR A 49 -7.72 -13.20 2.45
N SER A 50 -8.86 -12.78 3.00
CA SER A 50 -10.17 -13.12 2.45
C SER A 50 -10.33 -12.60 1.02
N LYS A 51 -11.18 -13.27 0.23
CA LYS A 51 -11.47 -12.84 -1.16
C LYS A 51 -11.94 -11.39 -1.22
N ARG A 52 -12.72 -10.93 -0.23
CA ARG A 52 -13.25 -9.57 -0.17
C ARG A 52 -12.16 -8.51 -0.02
N CYS A 53 -11.14 -8.77 0.80
CA CYS A 53 -10.02 -7.85 0.96
C CYS A 53 -9.15 -7.79 -0.31
N GLN A 54 -8.96 -8.93 -0.97
CA GLN A 54 -8.29 -9.01 -2.27
C GLN A 54 -9.05 -8.24 -3.36
N ASP A 55 -10.38 -8.37 -3.43
CA ASP A 55 -11.23 -7.65 -4.39
C ASP A 55 -11.14 -6.14 -4.18
N ILE A 56 -11.17 -5.68 -2.93
CA ILE A 56 -11.01 -4.28 -2.56
C ILE A 56 -9.66 -3.74 -3.06
N LEU A 57 -8.57 -4.47 -2.82
CA LEU A 57 -7.23 -4.09 -3.29
C LEU A 57 -7.22 -3.90 -4.82
N GLN A 58 -7.74 -4.89 -5.56
CA GLN A 58 -7.78 -4.86 -7.02
C GLN A 58 -8.57 -3.66 -7.55
N ASP A 59 -9.75 -3.41 -7.00
CA ASP A 59 -10.59 -2.31 -7.46
C ASP A 59 -10.01 -0.94 -7.12
N ILE A 60 -9.39 -0.79 -5.94
CA ILE A 60 -8.67 0.44 -5.57
C ILE A 60 -7.49 0.67 -6.53
N PHE A 61 -6.72 -0.37 -6.82
CA PHE A 61 -5.62 -0.29 -7.78
C PHE A 61 -6.10 0.22 -9.13
N TRP A 62 -7.17 -0.37 -9.68
CA TRP A 62 -7.70 0.05 -10.97
C TRP A 62 -8.34 1.43 -10.94
N TYR A 63 -8.99 1.80 -9.83
CA TYR A 63 -9.53 3.14 -9.65
C TYR A 63 -8.42 4.19 -9.71
N LEU A 64 -7.32 3.97 -9.00
CA LEU A 64 -6.15 4.85 -9.00
C LEU A 64 -5.47 4.87 -10.38
N PHE A 65 -5.38 3.72 -11.05
CA PHE A 65 -4.81 3.65 -12.39
C PHE A 65 -5.61 4.50 -13.38
N LEU A 66 -6.94 4.39 -13.38
CA LEU A 66 -7.80 5.20 -14.23
C LEU A 66 -7.68 6.69 -13.86
N THR A 67 -7.63 7.01 -12.57
CA THR A 67 -7.48 8.40 -12.11
C THR A 67 -6.24 9.08 -12.66
N ASN A 68 -5.10 8.36 -12.68
CA ASN A 68 -3.80 8.96 -12.99
C ASN A 68 -3.36 8.78 -14.45
N PHE A 69 -3.84 7.74 -15.14
CA PHE A 69 -3.28 7.37 -16.45
C PHE A 69 -4.33 7.23 -17.56
N GLN A 70 -5.54 6.79 -17.26
CA GLN A 70 -6.61 6.55 -18.24
C GLN A 70 -7.98 6.94 -17.68
N PRO A 71 -8.30 8.25 -17.56
CA PRO A 71 -9.52 8.69 -16.89
C PRO A 71 -10.79 8.13 -17.53
N ASP A 72 -11.60 7.45 -16.73
CA ASP A 72 -12.94 6.99 -17.10
C ASP A 72 -13.83 7.05 -15.84
N LEU A 73 -14.53 8.18 -15.69
CA LEU A 73 -15.39 8.44 -14.54
C LEU A 73 -16.51 7.38 -14.39
N SER A 74 -17.03 6.88 -15.51
CA SER A 74 -18.11 5.88 -15.51
C SER A 74 -17.63 4.55 -14.92
N VAL A 75 -16.42 4.13 -15.30
CA VAL A 75 -15.80 2.93 -14.75
C VAL A 75 -15.36 3.13 -13.31
N GLN A 76 -14.77 4.29 -12.98
CA GLN A 76 -14.34 4.62 -11.62
C GLN A 76 -15.50 4.56 -10.62
N GLN A 77 -16.69 5.05 -11.00
CA GLN A 77 -17.90 4.94 -10.17
C GLN A 77 -18.31 3.48 -9.94
N LYS A 78 -18.20 2.61 -10.95
CA LYS A 78 -18.50 1.17 -10.85
C LYS A 78 -17.50 0.44 -9.94
N LEU A 79 -16.22 0.76 -10.06
CA LEU A 79 -15.16 0.24 -9.18
C LEU A 79 -15.41 0.67 -7.73
N PHE A 80 -15.66 1.96 -7.49
CA PHE A 80 -15.97 2.48 -6.17
C PHE A 80 -17.20 1.79 -5.54
N HIS A 81 -18.28 1.61 -6.31
CA HIS A 81 -19.46 0.88 -5.85
C HIS A 81 -19.13 -0.55 -5.40
N ARG A 82 -18.31 -1.27 -6.18
CA ARG A 82 -17.90 -2.64 -5.85
C ARG A 82 -17.00 -2.69 -4.61
N VAL A 83 -16.10 -1.72 -4.45
CA VAL A 83 -15.31 -1.55 -3.22
C VAL A 83 -16.21 -1.34 -2.01
N ALA A 84 -17.19 -0.43 -2.10
CA ALA A 84 -18.10 -0.15 -1.00
C ALA A 84 -18.89 -1.41 -0.58
N VAL A 85 -19.46 -2.14 -1.55
CA VAL A 85 -20.18 -3.40 -1.29
C VAL A 85 -19.27 -4.44 -0.62
N ASN A 86 -18.06 -4.63 -1.14
CA ASN A 86 -17.10 -5.58 -0.57
C ASN A 86 -16.62 -5.16 0.82
N TYR A 87 -16.44 -3.87 1.06
CA TYR A 87 -16.00 -3.33 2.35
C TYR A 87 -17.08 -3.48 3.42
N VAL A 88 -18.34 -3.16 3.10
CA VAL A 88 -19.49 -3.42 4.00
C VAL A 88 -19.54 -4.90 4.36
N ASN A 89 -19.37 -5.79 3.38
CA ASN A 89 -19.34 -7.22 3.66
C ASN A 89 -18.15 -7.67 4.52
N LEU A 90 -16.98 -7.06 4.33
CA LEU A 90 -15.79 -7.28 5.15
C LEU A 90 -16.05 -6.84 6.60
N ILE A 91 -16.75 -5.73 6.81
CA ILE A 91 -17.16 -5.26 8.14
C ILE A 91 -18.07 -6.29 8.82
N HIS A 92 -19.06 -6.83 8.11
CA HIS A 92 -19.93 -7.88 8.64
C HIS A 92 -19.16 -9.15 9.00
N LEU A 93 -18.17 -9.54 8.18
CA LEU A 93 -17.30 -10.67 8.48
C LEU A 93 -16.48 -10.41 9.75
N ALA A 94 -15.88 -9.23 9.87
CA ALA A 94 -15.06 -8.85 11.02
C ALA A 94 -15.86 -8.76 12.32
N ARG A 95 -17.09 -8.24 12.29
CA ARG A 95 -17.95 -8.15 13.48
C ARG A 95 -18.39 -9.51 14.04
N ARG A 96 -18.41 -10.55 13.22
CA ARG A 96 -18.63 -11.93 13.71
C ARG A 96 -17.47 -12.41 14.57
N GLU A 97 -16.27 -11.86 14.36
CA GLU A 97 -15.06 -12.13 15.13
C GLU A 97 -14.97 -11.10 16.30
N LYS A 98 -15.81 -11.30 17.33
CA LYS A 98 -16.22 -10.33 18.38
C LYS A 98 -15.11 -9.47 19.04
N TYR A 99 -13.90 -9.99 19.22
CA TYR A 99 -12.82 -9.32 19.99
C TYR A 99 -11.74 -8.69 19.10
N PHE A 100 -11.97 -8.63 17.79
CA PHE A 100 -10.91 -8.39 16.80
C PHE A 100 -11.21 -7.25 15.82
N ALA A 101 -12.49 -6.89 15.66
CA ALA A 101 -12.94 -5.92 14.67
C ALA A 101 -12.24 -4.54 14.82
N ASP A 102 -12.05 -4.05 16.04
CA ASP A 102 -11.48 -2.73 16.28
C ASP A 102 -10.00 -2.65 15.89
N THR A 103 -9.20 -3.67 16.26
CA THR A 103 -7.80 -3.78 15.83
C THR A 103 -7.71 -3.87 14.31
N LEU A 104 -8.57 -4.67 13.68
CA LEU A 104 -8.61 -4.80 12.24
C LEU A 104 -8.89 -3.45 11.56
N PHE A 105 -9.96 -2.74 11.94
CA PHE A 105 -10.33 -1.49 11.28
C PHE A 105 -9.32 -0.36 11.51
N LYS A 106 -8.55 -0.44 12.60
CA LYS A 106 -7.44 0.49 12.86
C LYS A 106 -6.25 0.25 11.94
N GLU A 107 -5.90 -1.01 11.68
CA GLU A 107 -4.70 -1.37 10.91
C GLU A 107 -4.96 -1.57 9.40
N LEU A 108 -6.19 -1.90 9.01
CA LEU A 108 -6.56 -2.24 7.64
C LEU A 108 -6.30 -1.10 6.62
N PRO A 109 -6.64 0.18 6.87
CA PRO A 109 -6.37 1.26 5.92
C PRO A 109 -4.88 1.38 5.59
N LYS A 110 -4.03 1.20 6.60
CA LYS A 110 -2.58 1.24 6.46
C LYS A 110 -2.06 0.06 5.64
N LEU A 111 -2.47 -1.16 5.97
CA LEU A 111 -2.08 -2.36 5.22
C LEU A 111 -2.55 -2.31 3.76
N MET A 112 -3.79 -1.84 3.54
CA MET A 112 -4.32 -1.67 2.20
C MET A 112 -3.52 -0.64 1.40
N SER A 113 -3.13 0.48 2.03
CA SER A 113 -2.28 1.50 1.40
C SER A 113 -0.94 0.94 0.97
N LEU A 114 -0.27 0.18 1.86
CA LEU A 114 0.98 -0.49 1.55
C LEU A 114 0.83 -1.50 0.41
N ALA A 115 -0.23 -2.31 0.45
CA ALA A 115 -0.47 -3.34 -0.55
C ALA A 115 -0.77 -2.75 -1.94
N VAL A 116 -1.62 -1.71 -2.01
CA VAL A 116 -1.96 -1.03 -3.26
C VAL A 116 -0.74 -0.30 -3.84
N TYR A 117 -0.03 0.49 -3.02
CA TYR A 117 1.18 1.19 -3.48
C TYR A 117 2.27 0.21 -3.93
N GLY A 118 2.50 -0.87 -3.18
CA GLY A 118 3.40 -1.94 -3.57
C GLY A 118 2.97 -2.65 -4.86
N THR A 119 1.66 -2.73 -5.13
CA THR A 119 1.14 -3.32 -6.37
C THR A 119 1.48 -2.46 -7.59
N PHE A 120 1.46 -1.13 -7.47
CA PHE A 120 1.92 -0.22 -8.54
C PHE A 120 3.40 -0.42 -8.87
N HIS A 121 4.26 -0.44 -7.85
CA HIS A 121 5.68 -0.70 -8.05
C HIS A 121 5.97 -2.07 -8.65
N HIS A 122 5.24 -3.11 -8.23
CA HIS A 122 5.40 -4.44 -8.79
C HIS A 122 4.86 -4.54 -10.22
N SER A 123 3.79 -3.82 -10.53
CA SER A 123 3.19 -3.82 -11.87
C SER A 123 4.01 -3.01 -12.87
N PHE A 124 4.66 -1.93 -12.44
CA PHE A 124 5.31 -0.97 -13.35
C PHE A 124 6.70 -0.55 -12.82
N PRO A 125 7.68 -1.46 -12.77
CA PRO A 125 9.02 -1.13 -12.29
C PRO A 125 9.66 0.00 -13.12
N ASP A 126 9.52 -0.01 -14.45
CA ASP A 126 10.14 1.03 -15.28
C ASP A 126 9.54 2.44 -15.08
N SER A 127 8.40 2.54 -14.40
CA SER A 127 7.68 3.79 -14.13
C SER A 127 7.90 4.31 -12.70
N HIS A 128 8.93 3.87 -11.98
CA HIS A 128 9.22 4.28 -10.60
C HIS A 128 9.18 5.81 -10.38
N CYS A 129 9.62 6.60 -11.38
CA CYS A 129 9.62 8.06 -11.31
C CYS A 129 8.22 8.70 -11.23
N GLN A 130 7.17 7.97 -11.63
CA GLN A 130 5.78 8.42 -11.56
C GLN A 130 5.13 8.12 -10.19
N PHE A 131 5.79 7.35 -9.33
CA PHE A 131 5.26 6.92 -8.03
C PHE A 131 5.93 7.67 -6.87
N ASP A 132 6.01 8.99 -7.01
CA ASP A 132 6.63 9.91 -6.06
C ASP A 132 5.81 10.08 -4.76
N ASN A 133 6.25 11.00 -3.89
CA ASN A 133 5.56 11.28 -2.64
C ASN A 133 4.13 11.83 -2.83
N VAL A 134 3.85 12.52 -3.95
CA VAL A 134 2.51 13.03 -4.26
C VAL A 134 1.60 11.87 -4.61
N PHE A 135 2.05 10.95 -5.48
CA PHE A 135 1.30 9.74 -5.80
C PHE A 135 1.07 8.89 -4.55
N LYS A 136 2.12 8.63 -3.77
CA LYS A 136 2.05 7.91 -2.49
C LYS A 136 1.00 8.51 -1.55
N GLN A 137 1.00 9.83 -1.39
CA GLN A 137 0.06 10.53 -0.53
C GLN A 137 -1.38 10.38 -1.05
N SER A 138 -1.61 10.50 -2.35
CA SER A 138 -2.95 10.32 -2.94
C SER A 138 -3.52 8.91 -2.73
N VAL A 139 -2.66 7.88 -2.81
CA VAL A 139 -3.04 6.48 -2.51
C VAL A 139 -3.51 6.36 -1.06
N ILE A 140 -2.72 6.91 -0.13
CA ILE A 140 -3.01 6.87 1.31
C ILE A 140 -4.32 7.62 1.58
N GLU A 141 -4.46 8.86 1.13
CA GLU A 141 -5.63 9.69 1.37
C GLU A 141 -6.92 9.04 0.85
N LEU A 142 -6.89 8.50 -0.37
CA LEU A 142 -8.04 7.81 -0.94
C LEU A 142 -8.48 6.62 -0.07
N ILE A 143 -7.53 5.78 0.33
CA ILE A 143 -7.83 4.56 1.09
C ILE A 143 -8.31 4.89 2.50
N TRP A 144 -7.69 5.85 3.16
CA TRP A 144 -8.12 6.32 4.48
C TRP A 144 -9.50 6.95 4.42
N LEU A 145 -9.80 7.76 3.40
CA LEU A 145 -11.14 8.30 3.18
C LEU A 145 -12.16 7.18 3.02
N TRP A 146 -11.91 6.22 2.12
CA TRP A 146 -12.86 5.17 1.81
C TRP A 146 -13.11 4.23 2.99
N MET A 147 -12.09 3.93 3.78
CA MET A 147 -12.20 2.98 4.88
C MET A 147 -12.64 3.61 6.20
N THR A 148 -12.29 4.88 6.45
CA THR A 148 -12.53 5.54 7.75
C THR A 148 -13.45 6.76 7.68
N GLY A 149 -13.75 7.25 6.48
CA GLY A 149 -14.52 8.48 6.27
C GLY A 149 -13.75 9.76 6.59
N LYS A 150 -12.43 9.71 6.78
CA LYS A 150 -11.60 10.85 7.19
C LYS A 150 -10.58 11.23 6.11
N ASN A 151 -10.71 12.46 5.61
CA ASN A 151 -9.71 13.14 4.80
C ASN A 151 -8.79 13.93 5.73
N ASN A 152 -7.73 13.28 6.21
CA ASN A 152 -6.86 13.88 7.22
C ASN A 152 -5.55 14.37 6.61
N MET A 153 -5.63 15.40 5.75
CA MET A 153 -4.47 16.01 5.07
C MET A 153 -3.37 16.51 6.04
N HIS A 154 -3.69 16.77 7.31
CA HIS A 154 -2.72 17.22 8.33
C HIS A 154 -2.37 16.20 9.43
N SER A 155 -3.21 15.19 9.71
CA SER A 155 -2.97 14.24 10.80
C SER A 155 -2.53 12.85 10.35
N VAL A 156 -2.72 12.52 9.06
CA VAL A 156 -2.12 11.32 8.44
C VAL A 156 -0.65 11.59 8.15
N ALA A 157 -0.26 12.78 7.67
CA ALA A 157 1.15 13.15 7.51
C ALA A 157 1.95 12.94 8.81
N LEU A 158 1.55 13.55 9.93
CA LEU A 158 2.25 13.41 11.22
C LEU A 158 2.28 11.99 11.81
N ARG A 159 1.31 11.11 11.46
CA ARG A 159 1.32 9.68 11.86
C ARG A 159 1.96 8.76 10.84
N VAL A 160 2.13 9.22 9.61
CA VAL A 160 2.82 8.53 8.53
C VAL A 160 4.30 8.94 8.48
N ASP A 161 4.69 10.09 9.00
CA ASP A 161 6.11 10.48 9.17
C ASP A 161 6.77 9.68 10.32
N SER A 162 5.96 9.20 11.27
CA SER A 162 6.35 8.19 12.28
C SER A 162 6.21 6.74 11.79
N LEU A 163 5.65 6.57 10.60
CA LEU A 163 5.91 5.44 9.72
C LEU A 163 7.18 5.83 8.99
N ASP A 164 8.32 5.51 9.59
CA ASP A 164 9.58 5.47 8.87
C ASP A 164 9.48 4.38 7.77
N ILE A 165 8.73 4.70 6.72
CA ILE A 165 8.89 4.19 5.39
C ILE A 165 9.88 5.14 4.71
N SER A 166 11.05 5.35 5.33
CA SER A 166 12.19 5.95 4.64
C SER A 166 12.38 5.22 3.31
N GLY A 167 13.12 5.87 2.42
CA GLY A 167 13.60 5.22 1.20
C GLY A 167 14.10 3.79 1.48
N HIS A 168 14.64 3.51 2.67
CA HIS A 168 15.05 2.17 3.10
C HIS A 168 13.92 1.15 3.26
N THR A 169 12.73 1.47 3.78
CA THR A 169 11.65 0.50 3.98
C THR A 169 10.80 0.30 2.71
N VAL A 170 10.61 1.32 1.87
CA VAL A 170 10.03 1.12 0.51
C VAL A 170 11.01 0.35 -0.36
N PHE A 171 12.31 0.69 -0.32
CA PHE A 171 13.36 -0.04 -1.03
C PHE A 171 13.48 -1.46 -0.50
N GLU A 172 13.46 -1.71 0.81
CA GLU A 172 13.43 -3.08 1.36
C GLU A 172 12.16 -3.83 1.00
N ILE A 173 11.00 -3.17 0.95
CA ILE A 173 9.76 -3.79 0.48
C ILE A 173 9.87 -4.10 -1.01
N CYS A 174 10.39 -3.19 -1.85
CA CYS A 174 10.60 -3.41 -3.29
C CYS A 174 11.68 -4.47 -3.58
N CYS A 175 12.81 -4.44 -2.87
CA CYS A 175 13.89 -5.42 -2.92
C CYS A 175 13.42 -6.77 -2.42
N ARG A 176 12.73 -6.89 -1.26
CA ARG A 176 12.14 -8.16 -0.81
C ARG A 176 11.01 -8.65 -1.71
N ILE A 177 10.33 -7.73 -2.41
CA ILE A 177 9.34 -8.04 -3.45
C ILE A 177 10.02 -8.62 -4.71
N GLN A 178 11.21 -8.12 -5.05
CA GLN A 178 12.03 -8.52 -6.20
C GLN A 178 12.87 -9.79 -5.91
N ASP A 179 13.35 -9.99 -4.69
CA ASP A 179 14.13 -11.16 -4.25
C ASP A 179 13.33 -12.47 -4.29
N ILE A 180 12.00 -12.41 -4.27
CA ILE A 180 11.13 -13.58 -4.44
C ILE A 180 11.10 -14.05 -5.91
N ASN A 181 11.51 -13.21 -6.86
CA ASN A 181 11.63 -13.51 -8.29
C ASN A 181 13.10 -13.35 -8.74
N ASN A 182 13.98 -14.18 -8.20
CA ASN A 182 15.42 -14.06 -8.43
C ASN A 182 15.81 -14.63 -9.81
N ASP A 183 16.10 -13.75 -10.78
CA ASP A 183 17.00 -14.06 -11.92
C ASP A 183 17.59 -12.83 -12.67
N TYR A 184 17.39 -11.58 -12.22
CA TYR A 184 17.81 -10.39 -13.00
C TYR A 184 18.55 -9.29 -12.22
N CYS A 185 19.37 -9.64 -11.21
CA CYS A 185 19.99 -8.65 -10.31
C CYS A 185 21.49 -8.36 -10.58
N HIS A 186 21.93 -8.28 -11.85
CA HIS A 186 23.33 -7.96 -12.18
C HIS A 186 23.56 -6.60 -12.85
N HIS A 187 22.58 -5.70 -12.94
CA HIS A 187 22.76 -4.39 -13.60
C HIS A 187 22.37 -3.13 -12.80
N PHE A 188 22.04 -3.25 -11.51
CA PHE A 188 21.53 -2.11 -10.72
C PHE A 188 22.54 -1.43 -9.78
N ASN A 189 23.85 -1.66 -9.94
CA ASN A 189 24.89 -1.08 -9.08
C ASN A 189 25.56 0.20 -9.62
N ALA A 190 25.03 0.84 -10.67
CA ALA A 190 25.68 2.00 -11.28
C ALA A 190 25.13 3.38 -10.87
N CYS A 191 23.99 3.49 -10.17
CA CYS A 191 23.35 4.79 -9.90
C CYS A 191 23.40 5.28 -8.44
N PHE A 192 23.97 4.52 -7.49
CA PHE A 192 23.93 4.89 -6.06
C PHE A 192 25.19 5.56 -5.48
N SER A 193 26.17 5.93 -6.31
CA SER A 193 27.46 6.45 -5.81
C SER A 193 27.61 7.97 -5.79
N ILE A 194 26.55 8.77 -5.98
CA ILE A 194 26.67 10.25 -6.04
C ILE A 194 25.89 11.00 -4.93
N LEU A 195 25.06 10.34 -4.13
CA LEU A 195 24.26 11.04 -3.08
C LEU A 195 24.52 10.56 -1.66
N ALA A 196 25.68 9.96 -1.39
CA ALA A 196 26.08 9.49 -0.05
C ALA A 196 27.26 10.30 0.54
N TRP A 197 27.33 11.62 0.31
CA TRP A 197 28.16 12.53 1.12
C TRP A 197 27.36 13.79 1.42
N GLY A 198 26.73 13.82 2.59
CA GLY A 198 26.01 14.99 3.06
C GLY A 198 25.21 14.68 4.32
N ASN A 199 25.82 14.99 5.46
CA ASN A 199 25.22 15.13 6.80
C ASN A 199 25.26 13.92 7.72
N SER A 200 26.42 13.75 8.35
CA SER A 200 26.46 13.60 9.81
C SER A 200 27.76 14.21 10.30
N LEU A 201 27.66 15.32 11.05
CA LEU A 201 28.37 15.51 12.31
C LEU A 201 28.03 16.89 12.89
N CYS A 202 27.89 16.90 14.21
CA CYS A 202 27.86 18.04 15.12
C CYS A 202 26.51 18.74 15.34
N SER A 203 25.69 18.12 16.18
CA SER A 203 25.07 18.84 17.29
C SER A 203 25.60 18.23 18.58
N LEU A 204 26.42 18.98 19.33
CA LEU A 204 26.72 18.88 20.77
C LEU A 204 28.19 19.22 21.06
N LEU A 205 28.46 20.48 21.37
CA LEU A 205 29.30 20.85 22.52
C LEU A 205 29.06 22.32 22.89
N LEU A 206 28.68 22.49 24.15
CA LEU A 206 28.46 23.72 24.90
C LEU A 206 29.77 24.50 25.12
N VAL A 207 29.66 25.84 25.12
CA VAL A 207 30.15 26.82 26.12
C VAL A 207 31.60 26.69 26.64
N LEU A 208 32.42 27.70 26.36
CA LEU A 208 33.26 28.53 27.28
C LEU A 208 34.13 29.47 26.41
N VAL A 209 33.82 30.78 26.36
CA VAL A 209 34.53 31.88 27.07
C VAL A 209 36.04 31.97 26.74
N ILE A 210 36.36 33.01 25.95
CA ILE A 210 37.68 33.62 25.64
C ILE A 210 38.66 32.75 24.84
#